data_AF-A0A978S1K3-F1
#
_entry.id   AF-A0A978S1K3-F1
#
_cell.length_a   1.000
_cell.length_b   1.000
_cell.length_c   1.000
_cell.angle_alpha   90.00
_cell.angle_beta   90.00
_cell.angle_gamma   90.00
#
_symmetry.space_group_name_H-M   'P 1'
#
loop_
_entity.id
_entity.type
_entity.pdbx_description
1 polymer ?
#
loop_
_entity_poly.entity_id
_entity_poly.type
_entity_poly.pdbx_seq_one_letter_code
_entity_poly.pdbx_strand_id
1 'polypeptide(L)'
;MLKHQLPRYLPSAEELPDSDETPVDNELQELIPGLLKAILLILWAERMDWFFGIDMGIYYDPDQPAIVPDAFLSLGVERFYDEELRPSYVLWDENVVPTLVLEVVSQNYRKEYSKKLADYQELGILYYVIYSSRRRRKPHLEVHKLVNGKYELQSGNPVWMPEIGLGIGCERGNYSGVTREWLYWYDAEGKRYLTPEEKVKYEAERALQEAQRASQEAQRASQEAQRADRLAQRLRELGIDPDI
;
A
#
# COMPACT_ATOMS: atom_id res chain seq x y z
N MET A 1 -37.87 18.07 -36.07
CA MET A 1 -37.87 18.47 -34.65
C MET A 1 -36.55 18.01 -34.06
N LEU A 2 -35.61 18.93 -33.81
CA LEU A 2 -34.42 18.63 -33.02
C LEU A 2 -34.87 18.31 -31.60
N LYS A 3 -34.87 17.04 -31.22
CA LYS A 3 -34.99 16.64 -29.82
C LYS A 3 -33.76 17.20 -29.11
N HIS A 4 -33.93 18.33 -28.41
CA HIS A 4 -32.98 18.73 -27.39
C HIS A 4 -32.99 17.61 -26.34
N GLN A 5 -31.97 16.75 -26.34
CA GLN A 5 -31.70 15.92 -25.17
C GLN A 5 -31.30 16.88 -24.06
N LEU A 6 -32.19 17.05 -23.08
CA LEU A 6 -31.84 17.72 -21.83
C LEU A 6 -30.60 17.02 -21.25
N PRO A 7 -29.66 17.76 -20.62
CA PRO A 7 -28.51 17.15 -19.99
C PRO A 7 -28.99 16.09 -19.00
N ARG A 8 -28.46 14.86 -19.15
CA ARG A 8 -28.76 13.74 -18.28
C ARG A 8 -28.28 14.10 -16.88
N TYR A 9 -29.17 13.96 -15.89
CA TYR A 9 -28.78 14.04 -14.48
C TYR A 9 -27.85 12.87 -14.16
N LEU A 10 -26.66 13.17 -13.65
CA LEU A 10 -25.72 12.18 -13.13
C LEU A 10 -25.69 12.34 -11.61
N PRO A 11 -25.97 11.28 -10.83
CA PRO A 11 -25.96 11.37 -9.38
C PRO A 11 -24.53 11.59 -8.87
N SER A 12 -24.39 12.33 -7.77
CA SER A 12 -23.10 12.50 -7.09
C SER A 12 -22.78 11.28 -6.21
N ALA A 13 -21.54 11.18 -5.74
CA ALA A 13 -21.12 10.15 -4.80
C ALA A 13 -21.95 10.09 -3.51
N GLU A 14 -22.50 11.23 -3.05
CA GLU A 14 -23.34 11.35 -1.84
C GLU A 14 -24.77 10.81 -2.05
N GLU A 15 -25.23 10.77 -3.30
CA GLU A 15 -26.58 10.31 -3.66
C GLU A 15 -26.64 8.81 -3.96
N LEU A 16 -25.48 8.17 -3.98
CA LEU A 16 -25.32 6.75 -4.31
C LEU A 16 -25.14 5.91 -3.03
N PRO A 17 -25.62 4.65 -3.04
CA PRO A 17 -25.33 3.72 -1.96
C PRO A 17 -23.83 3.57 -1.70
N ASP A 18 -23.44 3.57 -0.44
CA ASP A 18 -22.06 3.39 0.02
C ASP A 18 -21.83 2.03 0.70
N SER A 19 -22.86 1.18 0.78
CA SER A 19 -22.80 -0.18 1.31
C SER A 19 -23.55 -1.14 0.40
N ASP A 20 -23.05 -2.37 0.24
CA ASP A 20 -23.62 -3.39 -0.63
C ASP A 20 -24.60 -4.36 0.06
N GLU A 21 -24.91 -4.14 1.34
CA GLU A 21 -25.77 -4.96 2.21
C GLU A 21 -25.44 -6.48 2.23
N THR A 22 -24.26 -6.90 1.78
CA THR A 22 -23.88 -8.32 1.78
C THR A 22 -23.19 -8.74 3.09
N PRO A 23 -23.65 -9.82 3.77
CA PRO A 23 -23.06 -10.22 5.03
C PRO A 23 -21.83 -11.11 4.83
N VAL A 24 -20.77 -10.71 5.56
CA VAL A 24 -19.50 -11.35 5.94
C VAL A 24 -18.41 -11.50 4.86
N ASP A 25 -17.60 -10.45 4.78
CA ASP A 25 -16.17 -10.58 4.52
C ASP A 25 -15.52 -11.61 5.44
N ASN A 26 -14.58 -12.36 4.88
CA ASN A 26 -13.67 -13.13 5.71
C ASN A 26 -12.48 -12.26 6.13
N GLU A 27 -11.87 -12.56 7.27
CA GLU A 27 -10.77 -11.78 7.86
C GLU A 27 -9.60 -11.48 6.87
N LEU A 28 -9.42 -12.26 5.79
CA LEU A 28 -8.40 -11.95 4.78
C LEU A 28 -8.81 -10.88 3.78
N GLN A 29 -10.10 -10.75 3.48
CA GLN A 29 -10.62 -9.65 2.65
C GLN A 29 -10.48 -8.30 3.38
N GLU A 30 -10.43 -8.30 4.71
CA GLU A 30 -10.10 -7.12 5.51
C GLU A 30 -8.57 -6.91 5.62
N LEU A 31 -7.85 -7.92 6.12
CA LEU A 31 -6.45 -7.75 6.51
C LEU A 31 -5.49 -7.57 5.33
N ILE A 32 -5.75 -8.18 4.17
CA ILE A 32 -4.85 -8.08 3.01
C ILE A 32 -4.89 -6.67 2.39
N PRO A 33 -6.07 -6.13 1.99
CA PRO A 33 -6.18 -4.74 1.57
C PRO A 33 -5.68 -3.76 2.62
N GLY A 34 -6.01 -3.98 3.90
CA GLY A 34 -5.56 -3.14 5.01
C GLY A 34 -4.04 -3.06 5.10
N LEU A 35 -3.34 -4.21 5.02
CA LEU A 35 -1.88 -4.26 4.98
C LEU A 35 -1.30 -3.48 3.79
N LEU A 36 -1.83 -3.71 2.59
CA LEU A 36 -1.36 -3.02 1.39
C LEU A 36 -1.55 -1.50 1.49
N LYS A 37 -2.72 -1.05 1.98
CA LYS A 37 -3.00 0.37 2.22
C LYS A 37 -2.06 0.95 3.25
N ALA A 38 -1.82 0.26 4.37
CA ALA A 38 -0.93 0.72 5.43
C ALA A 38 0.52 0.93 4.94
N ILE A 39 1.02 0.04 4.07
CA ILE A 39 2.34 0.20 3.45
C ILE A 39 2.35 1.42 2.52
N LEU A 40 1.31 1.63 1.69
CA LEU A 40 1.23 2.81 0.83
C LEU A 40 1.15 4.12 1.63
N LEU A 41 0.44 4.15 2.75
CA LEU A 41 0.34 5.34 3.61
C LEU A 41 1.71 5.79 4.13
N ILE A 42 2.65 4.86 4.34
CA ILE A 42 4.03 5.19 4.72
C ILE A 42 4.86 5.54 3.49
N LEU A 43 4.78 4.72 2.44
CA LEU A 43 5.61 4.86 1.24
C LEU A 43 5.31 6.15 0.46
N TRP A 44 4.03 6.52 0.40
CA TRP A 44 3.48 7.64 -0.34
C TRP A 44 2.87 8.68 0.60
N ALA A 45 3.43 8.83 1.81
CA ALA A 45 2.95 9.76 2.82
C ALA A 45 2.73 11.18 2.29
N GLU A 46 3.71 11.69 1.53
CA GLU A 46 3.73 13.03 0.92
C GLU A 46 3.04 13.10 -0.45
N ARG A 47 2.58 11.98 -0.99
CA ARG A 47 1.94 11.91 -2.31
C ARG A 47 0.43 12.17 -2.16
N MET A 48 -0.11 13.04 -3.01
CA MET A 48 -1.52 13.48 -2.97
C MET A 48 -2.32 13.13 -4.23
N ASP A 49 -1.69 12.53 -5.24
CA ASP A 49 -2.29 12.11 -6.52
C ASP A 49 -2.58 10.60 -6.55
N TRP A 50 -3.16 10.05 -5.48
CA TRP A 50 -3.56 8.64 -5.43
C TRP A 50 -4.70 8.39 -4.44
N PHE A 51 -5.46 7.32 -4.69
CA PHE A 51 -6.49 6.83 -3.78
C PHE A 51 -6.47 5.30 -3.73
N PHE A 52 -6.63 4.73 -2.52
CA PHE A 52 -6.75 3.30 -2.31
C PHE A 52 -8.04 2.98 -1.55
N GLY A 53 -9.04 2.49 -2.29
CA GLY A 53 -10.33 2.06 -1.78
C GLY A 53 -10.27 0.61 -1.29
N ILE A 54 -11.00 0.32 -0.23
CA ILE A 54 -11.19 -1.03 0.33
C ILE A 54 -12.69 -1.18 0.50
N ASP A 55 -13.26 -2.26 -0.03
CA ASP A 55 -14.69 -2.55 0.02
C ASP A 55 -15.55 -1.32 -0.36
N MET A 56 -15.20 -0.68 -1.48
CA MET A 56 -15.82 0.57 -1.93
C MET A 56 -16.35 0.41 -3.36
N GLY A 57 -17.61 0.80 -3.55
CA GLY A 57 -18.28 0.73 -4.85
C GLY A 57 -17.67 1.66 -5.89
N ILE A 58 -17.37 1.10 -7.07
CA ILE A 58 -17.00 1.82 -8.28
C ILE A 58 -18.24 1.96 -9.16
N TYR A 59 -18.71 3.19 -9.32
CA TYR A 59 -19.84 3.54 -10.18
C TYR A 59 -19.35 3.98 -11.56
N TYR A 60 -19.72 3.21 -12.59
CA TYR A 60 -19.27 3.42 -13.96
C TYR A 60 -20.41 3.81 -14.92
N ASP A 61 -21.65 3.45 -14.58
CA ASP A 61 -22.86 3.84 -15.28
C ASP A 61 -23.94 4.17 -14.23
N PRO A 62 -24.64 5.32 -14.31
CA PRO A 62 -25.64 5.71 -13.32
C PRO A 62 -26.88 4.81 -13.27
N ASP A 63 -27.12 3.98 -14.29
CA ASP A 63 -28.24 3.02 -14.31
C ASP A 63 -27.80 1.60 -13.92
N GLN A 64 -26.51 1.35 -13.72
CA GLN A 64 -25.98 0.04 -13.33
C GLN A 64 -25.59 0.02 -11.86
N PRO A 65 -25.66 -1.14 -11.19
CA PRO A 65 -25.11 -1.28 -9.86
C PRO A 65 -23.58 -1.08 -9.89
N ALA A 66 -23.03 -0.55 -8.79
CA ALA A 66 -21.60 -0.45 -8.61
C ALA A 66 -20.92 -1.83 -8.65
N ILE A 67 -19.65 -1.84 -9.04
CA ILE A 67 -18.78 -2.99 -8.85
C ILE A 67 -17.97 -2.75 -7.58
N VAL A 68 -18.01 -3.69 -6.66
CA VAL A 68 -17.30 -3.62 -5.38
C VAL A 68 -16.12 -4.61 -5.40
N PRO A 69 -14.88 -4.14 -5.58
CA PRO A 69 -13.68 -4.95 -5.37
C PRO A 69 -13.30 -5.00 -3.88
N ASP A 70 -12.57 -6.04 -3.46
CA ASP A 70 -12.01 -6.08 -2.10
C ASP A 70 -11.03 -4.91 -1.89
N ALA A 71 -10.32 -4.50 -2.95
CA ALA A 71 -9.59 -3.23 -2.96
C ALA A 71 -9.33 -2.71 -4.38
N PHE A 72 -9.01 -1.42 -4.50
CA PHE A 72 -8.49 -0.85 -5.74
C PHE A 72 -7.53 0.31 -5.49
N LEU A 73 -6.69 0.59 -6.48
CA LEU A 73 -5.76 1.72 -6.50
C LEU A 73 -6.02 2.57 -7.74
N SER A 74 -6.23 3.87 -7.52
CA SER A 74 -6.30 4.89 -8.56
C SER A 74 -5.12 5.84 -8.44
N LEU A 75 -4.43 6.12 -9.54
CA LEU A 75 -3.35 7.10 -9.63
C LEU A 75 -3.81 8.32 -10.42
N GLY A 76 -3.33 9.51 -10.06
CA GLY A 76 -3.72 10.76 -10.71
C GLY A 76 -5.04 11.36 -10.22
N VAL A 77 -5.64 10.79 -9.17
CA VAL A 77 -6.80 11.36 -8.47
C VAL A 77 -6.38 12.02 -7.17
N GLU A 78 -7.11 13.03 -6.73
CA GLU A 78 -6.84 13.68 -5.44
C GLU A 78 -6.93 12.66 -4.30
N ARG A 79 -6.11 12.78 -3.26
CA ARG A 79 -6.15 11.83 -2.15
C ARG A 79 -7.34 12.09 -1.22
N PHE A 80 -7.70 13.35 -1.02
CA PHE A 80 -8.82 13.79 -0.18
C PHE A 80 -9.52 14.96 -0.85
N TYR A 81 -10.84 15.02 -0.74
CA TYR A 81 -11.64 16.18 -1.16
C TYR A 81 -11.81 17.15 0.01
N ASP A 82 -12.25 16.62 1.15
CA ASP A 82 -12.45 17.32 2.40
C ASP A 82 -12.37 16.33 3.59
N GLU A 83 -12.84 16.75 4.76
CA GLU A 83 -12.84 15.95 6.00
C GLU A 83 -13.86 14.80 5.99
N GLU A 84 -14.86 14.82 5.09
CA GLU A 84 -15.90 13.79 4.96
C GLU A 84 -15.44 12.62 4.06
N LEU A 85 -14.30 12.78 3.37
CA LEU A 85 -13.66 11.77 2.53
C LEU A 85 -14.57 11.31 1.36
N ARG A 86 -14.28 10.14 0.78
CA ARG A 86 -15.06 9.58 -0.33
C ARG A 86 -16.04 8.54 0.17
N PRO A 87 -17.35 8.68 -0.09
CA PRO A 87 -18.33 7.63 0.20
C PRO A 87 -18.28 6.53 -0.87
N SER A 88 -18.06 6.89 -2.13
CA SER A 88 -17.98 5.97 -3.26
C SER A 88 -17.01 6.49 -4.32
N TYR A 89 -16.65 5.64 -5.29
CA TYR A 89 -15.76 6.00 -6.39
C TYR A 89 -16.54 6.14 -7.70
N VAL A 90 -16.82 7.37 -8.10
CA VAL A 90 -17.75 7.68 -9.18
C VAL A 90 -16.99 8.12 -10.43
N LEU A 91 -16.98 7.30 -11.49
CA LEU A 91 -16.11 7.51 -12.65
C LEU A 91 -16.39 8.80 -13.43
N TRP A 92 -17.64 9.27 -13.46
CA TRP A 92 -17.97 10.53 -14.15
C TRP A 92 -17.58 11.78 -13.35
N ASP A 93 -17.34 11.65 -12.05
CA ASP A 93 -16.81 12.71 -11.20
C ASP A 93 -15.27 12.65 -11.16
N GLU A 94 -14.73 11.47 -10.86
CA GLU A 94 -13.29 11.20 -10.77
C GLU A 94 -12.57 11.37 -12.11
N ASN A 95 -13.25 11.07 -13.23
CA ASN A 95 -12.70 11.05 -14.60
C ASN A 95 -11.45 10.18 -14.78
N VAL A 96 -11.18 9.28 -13.82
CA VAL A 96 -10.03 8.38 -13.79
C VAL A 96 -10.50 6.98 -13.42
N VAL A 97 -10.25 6.03 -14.32
CA VAL A 97 -10.48 4.60 -14.05
C VAL A 97 -9.40 4.09 -13.09
N PRO A 98 -9.75 3.23 -12.11
CA PRO A 98 -8.76 2.60 -11.25
C PRO A 98 -7.64 1.92 -12.05
N THR A 99 -6.40 2.13 -11.61
CA THR A 99 -5.22 1.54 -12.23
C THR A 99 -5.10 0.06 -11.88
N LEU A 100 -5.53 -0.34 -10.68
CA LEU A 100 -5.47 -1.71 -10.19
C LEU A 100 -6.70 -2.06 -9.37
N VAL A 101 -7.21 -3.28 -9.52
CA VAL A 101 -8.18 -3.90 -8.61
C VAL A 101 -7.63 -5.19 -8.02
N LEU A 102 -8.03 -5.49 -6.79
CA LEU A 102 -7.64 -6.66 -6.01
C LEU A 102 -8.86 -7.47 -5.59
N GLU A 103 -8.79 -8.78 -5.76
CA GLU A 103 -9.78 -9.75 -5.26
C GLU A 103 -9.09 -10.85 -4.43
N VAL A 104 -9.60 -11.11 -3.23
CA VAL A 104 -9.15 -12.09 -2.23
C VAL A 104 -10.19 -13.22 -2.14
N VAL A 105 -10.00 -14.28 -2.93
CA VAL A 105 -11.04 -15.29 -3.18
C VAL A 105 -10.86 -16.61 -2.40
N SER A 106 -11.98 -17.23 -1.99
CA SER A 106 -12.03 -18.50 -1.24
C SER A 106 -12.73 -19.64 -2.01
N GLN A 107 -12.09 -20.19 -3.05
CA GLN A 107 -12.49 -21.38 -3.86
C GLN A 107 -13.82 -21.37 -4.65
N ASN A 108 -14.93 -20.81 -4.17
CA ASN A 108 -16.26 -20.97 -4.80
C ASN A 108 -16.65 -19.92 -5.85
N TYR A 109 -15.71 -19.05 -6.21
CA TYR A 109 -15.99 -17.81 -6.93
C TYR A 109 -16.08 -17.94 -8.47
N ARG A 110 -16.27 -19.14 -9.05
CA ARG A 110 -16.04 -19.34 -10.51
C ARG A 110 -16.94 -18.49 -11.44
N LYS A 111 -18.22 -18.31 -11.08
CA LYS A 111 -19.15 -17.54 -11.91
C LYS A 111 -18.93 -16.04 -11.75
N GLU A 112 -18.79 -15.60 -10.51
CA GLU A 112 -18.56 -14.20 -10.14
C GLU A 112 -17.20 -13.70 -10.65
N TYR A 113 -16.17 -14.56 -10.60
CA TYR A 113 -14.86 -14.35 -11.21
C TYR A 113 -14.95 -14.01 -12.70
N SER A 114 -15.71 -14.81 -13.47
CA SER A 114 -15.76 -14.64 -14.92
C SER A 114 -16.50 -13.35 -15.31
N LYS A 115 -17.46 -12.93 -14.48
CA LYS A 115 -18.18 -11.66 -14.66
C LYS A 115 -17.29 -10.48 -14.31
N LYS A 116 -16.74 -10.42 -13.08
CA LYS A 116 -15.86 -9.33 -12.65
C LYS A 116 -14.64 -9.15 -13.56
N LEU A 117 -14.04 -10.23 -14.04
CA LEU A 117 -12.94 -10.16 -15.01
C LEU A 117 -13.37 -9.45 -16.30
N ALA A 118 -14.55 -9.75 -16.82
CA ALA A 118 -15.07 -9.10 -18.03
C ALA A 118 -15.39 -7.63 -17.75
N ASP A 119 -16.07 -7.34 -16.64
CA ASP A 119 -16.44 -5.99 -16.23
C ASP A 119 -15.19 -5.10 -16.08
N TYR A 120 -14.16 -5.56 -15.35
CA TYR A 120 -12.90 -4.83 -15.19
C TYR A 120 -12.14 -4.63 -16.51
N GLN A 121 -12.18 -5.63 -17.40
CA GLN A 121 -11.55 -5.54 -18.71
C GLN A 121 -12.26 -4.51 -19.61
N GLU A 122 -13.59 -4.49 -19.58
CA GLU A 122 -14.42 -3.53 -20.34
C GLU A 122 -14.24 -2.10 -19.83
N LEU A 123 -14.14 -1.92 -18.50
CA LEU A 123 -13.82 -0.63 -17.89
C LEU A 123 -12.41 -0.14 -18.20
N GLY A 124 -11.51 -1.01 -18.63
CA GLY A 124 -10.13 -0.63 -18.96
C GLY A 124 -9.20 -0.59 -17.76
N ILE A 125 -9.52 -1.28 -16.67
CA ILE A 125 -8.67 -1.34 -15.47
C ILE A 125 -7.36 -2.04 -15.83
N LEU A 126 -6.23 -1.36 -15.63
CA LEU A 126 -4.95 -1.82 -16.16
C LEU A 126 -4.45 -3.10 -15.50
N TYR A 127 -4.62 -3.24 -14.19
CA TYR A 127 -4.16 -4.41 -13.44
C TYR A 127 -5.30 -5.09 -12.68
N TYR A 128 -5.44 -6.39 -12.89
CA TYR A 128 -6.35 -7.22 -12.11
C TYR A 128 -5.55 -8.24 -11.29
N VAL A 129 -5.51 -8.03 -9.97
CA VAL A 129 -4.79 -8.87 -9.01
C VAL A 129 -5.77 -9.79 -8.31
N ILE A 130 -5.45 -11.09 -8.27
CA ILE A 130 -6.24 -12.09 -7.55
C ILE A 130 -5.34 -12.83 -6.58
N TYR A 131 -5.73 -12.84 -5.32
CA TYR A 131 -5.10 -13.65 -4.28
C TYR A 131 -6.04 -14.74 -3.78
N SER A 132 -5.50 -15.92 -3.49
CA SER A 132 -6.24 -17.00 -2.85
C SER A 132 -5.32 -17.92 -2.08
N SER A 133 -5.50 -17.94 -0.75
CA SER A 133 -4.76 -18.82 0.16
C SER A 133 -5.19 -20.29 0.10
N ARG A 134 -6.20 -20.62 -0.73
CA ARG A 134 -6.82 -21.96 -0.76
C ARG A 134 -6.57 -22.71 -2.08
N ARG A 135 -5.81 -22.15 -3.03
CA ARG A 135 -5.52 -22.80 -4.30
C ARG A 135 -4.48 -23.91 -4.09
N ARG A 136 -4.75 -25.09 -4.64
CA ARG A 136 -3.81 -26.25 -4.58
C ARG A 136 -3.03 -26.49 -5.87
N ARG A 137 -3.61 -26.11 -7.01
CA ARG A 137 -3.07 -26.40 -8.37
C ARG A 137 -2.70 -25.16 -9.16
N LYS A 138 -3.10 -23.98 -8.68
CA LYS A 138 -2.83 -22.68 -9.30
C LYS A 138 -1.97 -21.86 -8.33
N PRO A 139 -1.19 -20.90 -8.84
CA PRO A 139 -0.52 -19.91 -7.99
C PRO A 139 -1.51 -19.22 -7.05
N HIS A 140 -1.06 -18.92 -5.84
CA HIS A 140 -1.86 -18.17 -4.86
C HIS A 140 -2.09 -16.72 -5.31
N LEU A 141 -1.15 -16.14 -6.07
CA LEU A 141 -1.24 -14.81 -6.68
C LEU A 141 -1.29 -14.95 -8.21
N GLU A 142 -2.28 -14.33 -8.83
CA GLU A 142 -2.34 -14.06 -10.26
C GLU A 142 -2.41 -12.54 -10.46
N VAL A 143 -1.58 -12.00 -11.35
CA VAL A 143 -1.63 -10.59 -11.75
C VAL A 143 -1.88 -10.57 -13.25
N HIS A 144 -2.99 -9.99 -13.68
CA HIS A 144 -3.29 -9.80 -15.09
C HIS A 144 -3.07 -8.33 -15.46
N LYS A 145 -2.44 -8.09 -16.61
CA LYS A 145 -2.27 -6.75 -17.18
C LYS A 145 -3.15 -6.62 -18.41
N LEU A 146 -3.86 -5.50 -18.54
CA LEU A 146 -4.64 -5.20 -19.73
C LEU A 146 -3.70 -4.78 -20.86
N VAL A 147 -3.68 -5.57 -21.94
CA VAL A 147 -2.88 -5.34 -23.14
C VAL A 147 -3.81 -5.43 -24.35
N ASN A 148 -3.91 -4.36 -25.13
CA ASN A 148 -4.78 -4.29 -26.30
C ASN A 148 -6.24 -4.71 -26.01
N GLY A 149 -6.77 -4.27 -24.86
CA GLY A 149 -8.14 -4.57 -24.43
C GLY A 149 -8.38 -5.99 -23.92
N LYS A 150 -7.32 -6.78 -23.68
CA LYS A 150 -7.43 -8.13 -23.10
C LYS A 150 -6.46 -8.33 -21.96
N TYR A 151 -6.91 -9.03 -20.93
CA TYR A 151 -6.05 -9.39 -19.81
C TYR A 151 -5.06 -10.49 -20.18
N GLU A 152 -3.78 -10.21 -19.93
CA GLU A 152 -2.68 -11.15 -20.07
C GLU A 152 -2.06 -11.44 -18.70
N LEU A 153 -1.93 -12.74 -18.36
CA LEU A 153 -1.33 -13.16 -17.09
C LEU A 153 0.16 -12.80 -17.06
N GLN A 154 0.55 -12.09 -16.01
CA GLN A 154 1.93 -11.71 -15.73
C GLN A 154 2.60 -12.78 -14.87
N SER A 155 3.85 -13.10 -15.19
CA SER A 155 4.67 -14.05 -14.44
C SER A 155 5.61 -13.34 -13.47
N GLY A 156 5.78 -13.89 -12.27
CA GLY A 156 6.75 -13.39 -11.29
C GLY A 156 6.21 -13.45 -9.87
N ASN A 157 7.11 -13.31 -8.91
CA ASN A 157 6.79 -13.02 -7.52
C ASN A 157 8.01 -12.32 -6.89
N PRO A 158 8.03 -10.98 -6.80
CA PRO A 158 6.94 -10.06 -7.14
C PRO A 158 6.74 -9.90 -8.66
N VAL A 159 5.57 -9.39 -9.04
CA VAL A 159 5.28 -8.89 -10.39
C VAL A 159 5.45 -7.38 -10.38
N TRP A 160 6.42 -6.87 -11.16
CA TRP A 160 6.67 -5.43 -11.30
C TRP A 160 5.60 -4.78 -12.19
N MET A 161 5.02 -3.67 -11.73
CA MET A 161 3.99 -2.92 -12.45
C MET A 161 4.51 -1.50 -12.75
N PRO A 162 5.15 -1.29 -13.92
CA PRO A 162 5.87 -0.05 -14.20
C PRO A 162 4.99 1.20 -14.20
N GLU A 163 3.71 1.09 -14.57
CA GLU A 163 2.75 2.20 -14.53
C GLU A 163 2.39 2.63 -13.10
N ILE A 164 2.59 1.74 -12.12
CA ILE A 164 2.38 2.04 -10.70
C ILE A 164 3.70 2.43 -10.02
N GLY A 165 4.83 1.95 -10.55
CA GLY A 165 6.15 2.10 -9.92
C GLY A 165 6.32 1.23 -8.68
N LEU A 166 5.56 0.14 -8.58
CA LEU A 166 5.63 -0.84 -7.49
C LEU A 166 5.52 -2.26 -8.03
N GLY A 167 6.15 -3.21 -7.34
CA GLY A 167 5.90 -4.63 -7.51
C GLY A 167 4.86 -5.13 -6.50
N ILE A 168 4.10 -6.17 -6.85
CA ILE A 168 3.20 -6.87 -5.92
C ILE A 168 3.57 -8.34 -5.84
N GLY A 169 3.61 -8.89 -4.63
CA GLY A 169 4.06 -10.26 -4.42
C GLY A 169 3.64 -10.87 -3.08
N CYS A 170 3.76 -12.19 -3.01
CA CYS A 170 3.53 -13.00 -1.82
C CYS A 170 4.85 -13.28 -1.08
N GLU A 171 4.87 -13.01 0.22
CA GLU A 171 5.95 -13.44 1.11
C GLU A 171 5.36 -13.93 2.44
N ARG A 172 6.05 -14.85 3.13
CA ARG A 172 5.68 -15.23 4.49
C ARG A 172 6.20 -14.18 5.47
N GLY A 173 5.29 -13.55 6.20
CA GLY A 173 5.61 -12.56 7.22
C GLY A 173 4.66 -12.62 8.41
N ASN A 174 4.91 -11.78 9.41
CA ASN A 174 4.01 -11.58 10.54
C ASN A 174 3.30 -10.25 10.38
N TYR A 175 1.97 -10.26 10.39
CA TYR A 175 1.14 -9.07 10.38
C TYR A 175 -0.03 -9.29 11.32
N SER A 176 -0.36 -8.29 12.15
CA SER A 176 -1.37 -8.40 13.22
C SER A 176 -1.20 -9.65 14.10
N GLY A 177 0.05 -10.04 14.39
CA GLY A 177 0.37 -11.22 15.21
C GLY A 177 0.24 -12.57 14.49
N VAL A 178 -0.19 -12.61 13.22
CA VAL A 178 -0.40 -13.85 12.46
C VAL A 178 0.73 -14.06 11.45
N THR A 179 1.45 -15.18 11.59
CA THR A 179 2.53 -15.56 10.66
C THR A 179 2.01 -16.44 9.54
N ARG A 180 1.91 -15.88 8.33
CA ARG A 180 1.40 -16.56 7.13
C ARG A 180 1.94 -15.90 5.87
N GLU A 181 1.53 -16.42 4.72
CA GLU A 181 1.71 -15.72 3.45
C GLU A 181 0.77 -14.50 3.39
N TRP A 182 1.34 -13.36 3.03
CA TRP A 182 0.68 -12.07 2.87
C TRP A 182 1.07 -11.44 1.53
N LEU A 183 0.29 -10.46 1.08
CA LEU A 183 0.66 -9.60 -0.04
C LEU A 183 1.43 -8.39 0.46
N TYR A 184 2.45 -8.01 -0.30
CA TYR A 184 3.26 -6.82 -0.04
C TYR A 184 3.55 -6.05 -1.32
N TRP A 185 3.92 -4.79 -1.15
CA TRP A 185 4.54 -3.98 -2.19
C TRP A 185 6.06 -4.18 -2.20
N TYR A 186 6.67 -4.07 -3.38
CA TYR A 186 8.10 -4.25 -3.62
C TYR A 186 8.64 -3.08 -4.45
N ASP A 187 9.92 -2.76 -4.26
CA ASP A 187 10.65 -1.80 -5.10
C ASP A 187 11.09 -2.43 -6.44
N ALA A 188 11.76 -1.64 -7.27
CA ALA A 188 12.20 -2.05 -8.61
C ALA A 188 13.27 -3.16 -8.57
N GLU A 189 14.00 -3.26 -7.47
CA GLU A 189 15.00 -4.29 -7.20
C GLU A 189 14.37 -5.58 -6.65
N GLY A 190 13.05 -5.60 -6.45
CA GLY A 190 12.32 -6.75 -5.91
C GLY A 190 12.47 -6.90 -4.40
N LYS A 191 12.84 -5.84 -3.68
CA LYS A 191 12.89 -5.81 -2.22
C LYS A 191 11.55 -5.35 -1.67
N ARG A 192 11.05 -6.13 -0.71
CA ARG A 192 9.79 -5.89 -0.03
C ARG A 192 9.83 -4.60 0.81
N TYR A 193 8.78 -3.78 0.71
CA TYR A 193 8.56 -2.68 1.64
C TYR A 193 8.10 -3.20 3.00
N LEU A 194 8.63 -2.57 4.06
CA LEU A 194 8.32 -2.94 5.43
C LEU A 194 6.87 -2.59 5.78
N THR A 195 6.25 -3.40 6.64
CA THR A 195 4.97 -3.02 7.28
C THR A 195 5.19 -1.86 8.26
N PRO A 196 4.13 -1.17 8.70
CA PRO A 196 4.24 -0.17 9.76
C PRO A 196 4.94 -0.70 11.03
N GLU A 197 4.60 -1.90 11.47
CA GLU A 197 5.18 -2.50 12.68
C GLU A 197 6.66 -2.83 12.49
N GLU A 198 7.03 -3.34 11.32
CA GLU A 198 8.43 -3.61 10.97
C GLU A 198 9.24 -2.30 10.88
N LYS A 199 8.64 -1.25 10.32
CA LYS A 199 9.26 0.08 10.22
C LYS A 199 9.55 0.67 11.61
N VAL A 200 8.57 0.65 12.51
CA VAL A 200 8.72 1.14 13.88
C VAL A 200 9.81 0.37 14.62
N LYS A 201 9.83 -0.97 14.53
CA LYS A 201 10.87 -1.79 15.15
C LYS A 201 12.26 -1.46 14.61
N TYR A 202 12.38 -1.36 13.29
CA TYR A 202 13.65 -1.05 12.64
C TYR A 202 14.18 0.34 13.05
N GLU A 203 13.31 1.35 13.15
CA GLU A 203 13.69 2.69 13.59
C GLU A 203 14.07 2.73 15.08
N ALA A 204 13.35 2.01 15.94
CA ALA A 204 13.67 1.89 17.36
C ALA A 204 15.03 1.20 17.59
N GLU A 205 15.30 0.11 16.87
CA GLU A 205 16.58 -0.59 16.91
C GLU A 205 17.73 0.32 16.45
N ARG A 206 17.52 1.08 15.37
CA ARG A 206 18.51 2.04 14.87
C ARG A 206 18.79 3.14 15.90
N ALA A 207 17.75 3.75 16.46
CA ALA A 207 17.88 4.80 17.47
C ALA A 207 18.61 4.30 18.73
N LEU A 208 18.31 3.08 19.18
CA LEU A 208 19.01 2.47 20.30
C LEU A 208 20.50 2.26 19.99
N GLN A 209 20.82 1.79 18.78
CA GLN A 209 22.19 1.60 18.36
C GLN A 209 22.97 2.93 18.27
N GLU A 210 22.35 3.98 17.75
CA GLU A 210 22.94 5.32 17.70
C GLU A 210 23.18 5.90 19.09
N ALA A 211 22.21 5.77 20.01
CA ALA A 211 22.35 6.20 21.39
C ALA A 211 23.48 5.46 22.13
N GLN A 212 23.62 4.15 21.90
CA GLN A 212 24.71 3.36 22.47
C GLN A 212 26.08 3.82 21.95
N ARG A 213 26.20 4.12 20.65
CA ARG A 213 27.45 4.63 20.05
C ARG A 213 27.81 6.00 20.63
N ALA A 214 26.85 6.92 20.70
CA ALA A 214 27.05 8.26 21.27
C ALA A 214 27.47 8.19 22.75
N SER A 215 26.85 7.31 23.54
CA SER A 215 27.20 7.11 24.95
C SER A 215 28.64 6.58 25.13
N GLN A 216 29.05 5.60 24.30
CA GLN A 216 30.41 5.07 24.34
C GLN A 216 31.44 6.13 23.95
N GLU A 217 31.15 6.95 22.95
CA GLU A 217 32.02 8.04 22.52
C GLU A 217 32.16 9.11 23.60
N ALA A 218 31.05 9.53 24.22
CA ALA A 218 31.06 10.47 25.34
C ALA A 218 31.85 9.93 26.54
N GLN A 219 31.74 8.62 26.84
CA GLN A 219 32.51 8.01 27.91
C GLN A 219 34.01 7.99 27.61
N ARG A 220 34.40 7.73 26.35
CA ARG A 220 35.81 7.79 25.93
C ARG A 220 36.37 9.20 26.00
N ALA A 221 35.64 10.19 25.47
CA ALA A 221 36.03 11.59 25.52
C ALA A 221 36.19 12.08 26.98
N SER A 222 35.28 11.69 27.87
CA SER A 222 35.36 12.00 29.31
C SER A 222 36.59 11.35 29.97
N GLN A 223 36.89 10.09 29.64
CA GLN A 223 38.08 9.41 30.17
C GLN A 223 39.38 10.02 29.65
N GLU A 224 39.43 10.43 28.39
CA GLU A 224 40.58 11.11 27.79
C GLU A 224 40.79 12.49 28.40
N ALA A 225 39.73 13.28 28.58
CA ALA A 225 39.78 14.57 29.28
C ALA A 225 40.32 14.40 30.71
N GLN A 226 39.78 13.45 31.49
CA GLN A 226 40.27 13.16 32.84
C GLN A 226 41.73 12.66 32.88
N ARG A 227 42.21 12.00 31.83
CA ARG A 227 43.61 11.59 31.71
C ARG A 227 44.49 12.78 31.38
N ALA A 228 44.09 13.62 30.43
CA ALA A 228 44.76 14.85 30.06
C ALA A 228 44.91 15.79 31.27
N ASP A 229 43.83 16.01 32.03
CA ASP A 229 43.84 16.85 33.24
C ASP A 229 44.81 16.32 34.30
N ARG A 230 44.82 15.00 34.55
CA ARG A 230 45.75 14.37 35.52
C ARG A 230 47.20 14.45 35.07
N LEU A 231 47.47 14.30 33.78
CA LEU A 231 48.81 14.43 33.22
C LEU A 231 49.30 15.88 33.31
N ALA A 232 48.45 16.85 32.95
CA ALA A 232 48.75 18.28 33.07
C ALA A 232 49.04 18.67 34.52
N GLN A 233 48.27 18.14 35.50
CA GLN A 233 48.54 18.38 36.92
C GLN A 233 49.91 17.84 37.36
N ARG A 234 50.26 16.61 36.95
CA ARG A 234 51.58 16.03 37.27
C ARG A 234 52.75 16.79 36.62
N LEU A 235 52.57 17.28 35.39
CA LEU A 235 53.59 18.10 34.73
C LEU A 235 53.84 19.40 35.50
N ARG A 236 52.77 20.07 35.95
CA ARG A 236 52.86 21.26 36.81
C ARG A 236 53.58 20.99 38.13
N GLU A 237 53.32 19.85 38.78
CA GLU A 237 54.03 19.42 40.00
C GLU A 237 55.54 19.20 39.77
N LEU A 238 55.93 18.82 38.56
CA LEU A 238 57.34 18.65 38.15
C LEU A 238 58.00 19.95 37.65
N GLY A 239 57.27 21.08 37.66
CA GLY A 239 57.76 22.37 37.17
C GLY A 239 57.82 22.50 35.65
N ILE A 240 57.13 21.62 34.91
CA ILE A 240 57.02 21.66 33.46
C ILE A 240 55.68 22.29 33.09
N ASP A 241 55.71 23.30 32.23
CA ASP A 241 54.48 23.92 31.70
C ASP A 241 53.82 22.97 30.68
N PRO A 242 52.58 22.51 30.94
CA PRO A 242 51.89 21.57 30.07
C PRO A 242 51.34 22.18 28.77
N ASP A 243 51.39 23.51 28.60
CA ASP A 243 50.79 24.24 27.47
C ASP A 243 51.84 24.84 26.51
N ILE A 244 53.11 24.41 26.59
CA ILE A 244 54.21 24.81 25.68
C ILE A 244 54.00 24.28 24.25
#